data_AF-A0A2N7TFY2-F1
#
_entry.id   AF-A0A2N7TFY2-F1
#
_cell.length_a   1.000
_cell.length_b   1.000
_cell.length_c   1.000
_cell.angle_alpha   90.00
_cell.angle_beta   90.00
_cell.angle_gamma   90.00
#
_symmetry.space_group_name_H-M   'P 1'
#
loop_
_entity.id
_entity.type
_entity.pdbx_description
1 polymer ?
#
loop_
_entity_poly.entity_id
_entity_poly.type
_entity_poly.pdbx_seq_one_letter_code
_entity_poly.pdbx_strand_id
1 'polypeptide(L)'
;MASADFTEEEAQRMVAGINDECHDYARVRVDAEWVAIERGGRAGDFSSGFKESLFQMEKGQCVLTQQILVLEMLREESTEEEWVSLGGRESLQALREKLISSFPY
;
A
#
# COMPACT_ATOMS: atom_id res chain seq x y z
N MET A 1 12.46 0.13 31.93
CA MET A 1 11.72 -0.34 30.75
C MET A 1 12.48 0.18 29.56
N ALA A 2 13.06 -0.70 28.74
CA ALA A 2 13.78 -0.28 27.54
C ALA A 2 12.73 0.21 26.54
N SER A 3 12.74 1.49 26.19
CA SER A 3 12.10 1.93 24.96
C SER A 3 12.85 1.21 23.85
N ALA A 4 12.14 0.40 23.06
CA ALA A 4 12.66 0.00 21.77
C ALA A 4 12.68 1.28 20.95
N ASP A 5 13.85 1.93 20.87
CA ASP A 5 14.04 3.07 19.98
C ASP A 5 13.88 2.53 18.56
N PHE A 6 12.67 2.67 18.01
CA PHE A 6 12.37 2.34 16.63
C PHE A 6 13.20 3.25 15.74
N THR A 7 14.23 2.68 15.13
CA THR A 7 15.23 3.44 14.37
C THR A 7 14.72 3.78 12.98
N GLU A 8 15.25 4.85 12.40
CA GLU A 8 14.96 5.22 11.00
C GLU A 8 15.30 4.06 10.03
N GLU A 9 16.33 3.27 10.34
CA GLU A 9 16.74 2.10 9.56
C GLU A 9 15.72 0.95 9.64
N GLU A 10 15.04 0.78 10.76
CA GLU A 10 13.96 -0.20 10.92
C GLU A 10 12.69 0.27 10.18
N ALA A 11 12.37 1.56 10.25
CA ALA A 11 11.30 2.16 9.46
C ALA A 11 11.52 1.97 7.96
N GLN A 12 12.73 2.24 7.47
CA GLN A 12 13.09 2.05 6.06
C GLN A 12 13.01 0.57 5.64
N ARG A 13 13.51 -0.34 6.47
CA ARG A 13 13.40 -1.80 6.20
C ARG A 13 11.96 -2.27 6.16
N MET A 14 11.10 -1.77 7.04
CA MET A 14 9.68 -2.09 7.04
C MET A 14 8.99 -1.60 5.76
N VAL A 15 9.24 -0.34 5.36
CA VAL A 15 8.68 0.20 4.11
C VAL A 15 9.17 -0.57 2.88
N ALA A 16 10.45 -0.95 2.86
CA ALA A 16 10.99 -1.79 1.78
C ALA A 16 10.31 -3.16 1.75
N GLY A 17 10.14 -3.81 2.91
CA GLY A 17 9.42 -5.08 3.02
C GLY A 17 7.98 -4.98 2.51
N ILE A 18 7.24 -3.94 2.88
CA ILE A 18 5.88 -3.67 2.38
C ILE A 18 5.87 -3.54 0.85
N ASN A 19 6.83 -2.82 0.29
CA ASN A 19 6.90 -2.64 -1.16
C ASN A 19 7.14 -3.97 -1.91
N ASP A 20 7.98 -4.85 -1.37
CA ASP A 20 8.29 -6.14 -1.96
C ASP A 20 7.11 -7.11 -1.84
N GLU A 21 6.48 -7.20 -0.67
CA GLU A 21 5.26 -8.00 -0.46
C GLU A 21 4.12 -7.53 -1.38
N CYS A 22 3.92 -6.21 -1.50
CA CYS A 22 2.90 -5.66 -2.37
C CYS A 22 3.22 -5.82 -3.86
N HIS A 23 4.49 -5.85 -4.23
CA HIS A 23 4.90 -6.17 -5.61
C HIS A 23 4.49 -7.59 -5.98
N ASP A 24 4.82 -8.57 -5.13
CA ASP A 24 4.51 -9.98 -5.40
C ASP A 24 3.00 -10.25 -5.35
N TYR A 25 2.32 -9.64 -4.38
CA TYR A 25 0.85 -9.67 -4.30
C TYR A 25 0.19 -9.14 -5.57
N ALA A 26 0.58 -7.94 -6.01
CA ALA A 26 0.01 -7.30 -7.20
C ALA A 26 0.27 -8.15 -8.45
N ARG A 27 1.46 -8.74 -8.58
CA ARG A 27 1.79 -9.59 -9.71
C ARG A 27 0.90 -10.83 -9.78
N VAL A 28 0.73 -11.54 -8.67
CA VAL A 28 -0.14 -12.73 -8.60
C VAL A 28 -1.58 -12.38 -8.95
N ARG A 29 -2.09 -11.27 -8.39
CA ARG A 29 -3.47 -10.82 -8.62
C ARG A 29 -3.71 -10.42 -10.07
N VAL A 30 -2.82 -9.61 -10.65
CA VAL A 30 -2.92 -9.20 -12.06
C VAL A 30 -2.76 -10.36 -13.01
N ASP A 31 -1.85 -11.29 -12.75
CA ASP A 31 -1.71 -12.48 -13.59
C ASP A 31 -2.98 -13.34 -13.55
N ALA A 32 -3.60 -13.52 -12.39
CA ALA A 32 -4.86 -14.25 -12.25
C ALA A 32 -6.02 -13.56 -12.99
N GLU A 33 -6.17 -12.24 -12.85
CA GLU A 33 -7.19 -11.46 -13.54
C GLU A 33 -6.97 -11.45 -15.05
N TRP A 34 -5.72 -11.31 -15.49
CA TRP A 34 -5.36 -11.30 -16.91
C TRP A 34 -5.69 -12.63 -17.58
N VAL A 35 -5.43 -13.76 -16.92
CA VAL A 35 -5.85 -15.09 -17.41
C VAL A 35 -7.36 -15.16 -17.60
N ALA A 36 -8.15 -14.55 -16.72
CA ALA A 36 -9.60 -14.50 -16.88
C ALA A 36 -10.03 -13.63 -18.08
N ILE A 37 -9.38 -12.49 -18.28
CA ILE A 37 -9.59 -11.60 -19.44
C ILE A 37 -9.25 -12.31 -20.75
N GLU A 38 -8.12 -13.02 -20.80
CA GLU A 38 -7.69 -13.80 -21.96
C GLU A 38 -8.66 -14.94 -22.28
N ARG A 39 -9.09 -15.69 -21.26
CA ARG A 39 -10.10 -16.76 -21.42
C ARG A 39 -11.46 -16.23 -21.89
N GLY A 40 -11.80 -14.99 -21.51
CA GLY A 40 -13.00 -14.30 -21.98
C GLY A 40 -12.88 -13.78 -23.42
N GLY A 41 -11.72 -13.89 -24.07
CA GLY A 41 -11.48 -13.35 -25.41
C GLY A 41 -11.42 -11.82 -25.47
N ARG A 42 -11.34 -11.14 -24.32
CA ARG A 42 -11.40 -9.68 -24.20
C ARG A 42 -10.02 -9.01 -24.16
N ALA A 43 -8.93 -9.78 -24.17
CA ALA A 43 -7.58 -9.22 -24.09
C ALA A 43 -7.29 -8.20 -25.21
N GLY A 44 -7.88 -8.39 -26.41
CA GLY A 44 -7.76 -7.45 -27.53
C GLY A 44 -8.50 -6.12 -27.35
N ASP A 45 -9.41 -6.03 -26.36
CA ASP A 45 -10.15 -4.80 -26.05
C ASP A 45 -9.27 -3.78 -25.29
N PHE A 46 -8.13 -4.22 -24.75
CA PHE A 46 -7.28 -3.42 -23.87
C PHE A 46 -6.02 -2.93 -24.59
N SER A 47 -5.52 -1.77 -24.18
CA SER A 47 -4.27 -1.21 -24.70
C SER A 47 -3.07 -2.06 -24.26
N SER A 48 -1.95 -1.96 -24.99
CA SER A 48 -0.72 -2.70 -24.70
C SER A 48 -0.11 -2.40 -23.32
N GLY A 49 -0.48 -1.28 -22.71
CA GLY A 49 -0.05 -0.90 -21.36
C GLY A 49 -1.02 -1.28 -20.24
N PHE A 50 -2.23 -1.77 -20.56
CA PHE A 50 -3.28 -1.94 -19.56
C PHE A 50 -2.90 -2.91 -18.43
N LYS A 51 -2.30 -4.06 -18.76
CA LYS A 51 -1.86 -5.04 -17.75
C LYS A 51 -0.84 -4.42 -16.79
N GLU A 52 0.09 -3.62 -17.30
CA GLU A 52 1.07 -2.91 -16.49
C GLU A 52 0.42 -1.81 -15.64
N SER A 53 -0.52 -1.04 -16.19
CA SER A 53 -1.29 -0.06 -15.43
C SER A 53 -2.09 -0.70 -14.30
N LEU A 54 -2.71 -1.85 -14.55
CA LEU A 54 -3.42 -2.62 -13.53
C LEU A 54 -2.45 -3.09 -12.43
N PHE A 55 -1.24 -3.54 -12.80
CA PHE A 55 -0.21 -3.93 -11.85
C PHE A 55 0.23 -2.76 -10.96
N GLN A 56 0.52 -1.60 -11.55
CA GLN A 56 0.90 -0.41 -10.79
C GLN A 56 -0.23 0.05 -9.86
N MET A 57 -1.48 -0.08 -10.31
CA MET A 57 -2.67 0.23 -9.51
C MET A 57 -2.79 -0.68 -8.30
N GLU A 58 -2.81 -2.00 -8.51
CA GLU A 58 -2.92 -3.02 -7.46
C GLU A 58 -1.75 -2.92 -6.45
N LYS A 59 -0.53 -2.71 -6.96
CA LYS A 59 0.64 -2.50 -6.10
C LYS A 59 0.50 -1.23 -5.27
N GLY A 60 0.14 -0.11 -5.89
CA GLY A 60 -0.02 1.17 -5.21
C GLY A 60 -1.09 1.12 -4.13
N GLN A 61 -2.23 0.46 -4.42
CA GLN A 61 -3.31 0.26 -3.45
C GLN A 61 -2.81 -0.56 -2.25
N CYS A 62 -2.14 -1.69 -2.49
CA CYS A 62 -1.57 -2.51 -1.44
C CYS A 62 -0.61 -1.72 -0.54
N VAL A 63 0.34 -0.98 -1.13
CA VAL A 63 1.34 -0.22 -0.36
C VAL A 63 0.66 0.81 0.55
N LEU A 64 -0.30 1.58 0.03
CA LEU A 64 -1.00 2.58 0.82
C LEU A 64 -1.83 1.94 1.94
N THR A 65 -2.53 0.84 1.65
CA THR A 65 -3.29 0.10 2.67
C THR A 65 -2.39 -0.44 3.78
N GLN A 66 -1.23 -1.01 3.45
CA GLN A 66 -0.28 -1.51 4.45
C GLN A 66 0.33 -0.38 5.29
N GLN A 67 0.69 0.75 4.66
CA GLN A 67 1.18 1.92 5.39
C GLN A 67 0.13 2.49 6.35
N ILE A 68 -1.15 2.51 5.95
CA ILE A 68 -2.27 2.89 6.81
C ILE A 68 -2.39 1.93 7.99
N LEU A 69 -2.37 0.62 7.75
CA LEU A 69 -2.45 -0.39 8.81
C LEU A 69 -1.30 -0.26 9.81
N VAL A 70 -0.06 -0.04 9.35
CA VAL A 70 1.08 0.18 10.22
C VAL A 70 0.89 1.43 11.09
N LEU A 71 0.44 2.54 10.52
CA LEU A 71 0.16 3.75 11.28
C LEU A 71 -0.99 3.57 12.28
N GLU A 72 -2.02 2.78 11.94
CA GLU A 72 -3.11 2.46 12.85
C GLU A 72 -2.65 1.58 14.02
N MET A 73 -1.77 0.60 13.78
CA MET A 73 -1.14 -0.18 14.85
C MET A 73 -0.27 0.68 15.75
N LEU A 74 0.57 1.56 15.18
CA LEU A 74 1.39 2.49 15.97
C LEU A 74 0.52 3.44 16.81
N ARG A 75 -0.61 3.86 16.27
CA ARG A 75 -1.59 4.67 16.99
C ARG A 75 -2.16 3.93 18.21
N GLU A 76 -2.45 2.64 18.09
CA GLU A 76 -2.95 1.82 19.21
C GLU A 76 -1.90 1.62 20.31
N GLU A 77 -0.61 1.64 19.95
CA GLU A 77 0.51 1.47 20.88
C GLU A 77 1.03 2.79 21.49
N SER A 78 0.65 3.94 20.92
CA SER A 78 1.14 5.27 21.33
C SER A 78 0.14 6.00 22.23
N THR A 79 0.65 6.89 23.09
CA THR A 79 -0.22 7.86 23.78
C THR A 79 -0.76 8.92 22.82
N GLU A 80 -1.79 9.66 23.24
CA GLU A 80 -2.33 10.78 22.45
C GLU A 80 -1.29 11.85 22.16
N GLU A 81 -0.47 12.18 23.16
CA GLU A 81 0.55 13.22 23.07
C GLU A 81 1.66 12.82 22.10
N GLU A 82 2.15 11.58 22.17
CA GLU A 82 3.13 11.04 21.24
C GLU A 82 2.57 11.01 19.81
N TRP A 83 1.36 10.50 19.64
CA TRP A 83 0.72 10.44 18.32
C TRP A 83 0.55 11.81 17.65
N VAL A 84 0.13 12.82 18.42
CA VAL A 84 -0.05 14.19 17.92
C VAL A 84 1.31 14.85 17.65
N SER A 85 2.29 14.68 18.54
CA SER A 85 3.62 15.28 18.38
C SER A 85 4.38 14.71 17.18
N LEU A 86 4.14 13.45 16.81
CA LEU A 86 4.70 12.82 15.61
C LEU A 86 3.94 13.17 14.32
N GLY A 87 2.86 13.96 14.38
CA GLY A 87 2.04 14.29 13.21
C GLY A 87 1.30 13.07 12.63
N GLY A 88 0.95 12.11 13.48
CA GLY A 88 0.32 10.86 13.05
C GLY A 88 -1.06 11.08 12.43
N ARG A 89 -1.82 12.07 12.92
CA ARG A 89 -3.16 12.40 12.39
C ARG A 89 -3.07 12.89 10.94
N GLU A 90 -2.19 13.84 10.68
CA GLU A 90 -1.95 14.43 9.38
C GLU A 90 -1.42 13.36 8.40
N SER A 91 -0.49 12.53 8.85
CA SER A 91 0.09 11.45 8.04
C SER A 91 -0.94 10.39 7.65
N LEU A 92 -1.76 9.94 8.61
CA LEU A 92 -2.82 8.96 8.36
C LEU A 92 -3.89 9.53 7.44
N GLN A 93 -4.29 10.79 7.63
CA GLN A 93 -5.23 11.47 6.74
C GLN A 93 -4.67 11.58 5.31
N ALA A 94 -3.42 12.03 5.17
CA ALA A 94 -2.79 12.17 3.86
C ALA A 94 -2.71 10.83 3.09
N LEU A 95 -2.41 9.73 3.77
CA LEU A 95 -2.42 8.40 3.13
C LEU A 95 -3.82 7.95 2.70
N ARG A 96 -4.84 8.19 3.53
CA ARG A 96 -6.24 7.87 3.20
C ARG A 96 -6.73 8.70 2.00
N GLU A 97 -6.42 9.99 1.98
CA GLU A 97 -6.73 10.87 0.85
C GLU A 97 -6.00 10.43 -0.42
N LYS A 98 -4.73 10.03 -0.31
CA LYS A 98 -3.96 9.49 -1.42
C LYS A 98 -4.56 8.19 -1.95
N LEU A 99 -5.02 7.29 -1.08
CA LEU A 99 -5.70 6.06 -1.46
C LEU A 99 -6.99 6.36 -2.25
N ILE A 100 -7.83 7.27 -1.74
CA ILE A 100 -9.10 7.65 -2.38
C ILE A 100 -8.88 8.34 -3.72
N SER A 101 -7.92 9.27 -3.78
CA SER A 101 -7.66 10.08 -4.98
C SER A 101 -6.91 9.33 -6.08
N SER A 102 -6.06 8.36 -5.72
CA SER A 102 -5.29 7.56 -6.69
C SER A 102 -6.13 6.44 -7.29
N PHE A 103 -7.17 5.99 -6.59
CA PHE A 103 -8.02 4.87 -6.98
C PHE A 103 -9.51 5.21 -6.82
N PRO A 104 -10.02 6.22 -7.56
CA PRO A 104 -11.43 6.53 -7.56
C PRO A 104 -12.21 5.36 -8.18
N TYR A 105 -13.16 4.83 -7.41
CA TYR A 105 -14.13 3.85 -7.89
C TYR A 105 -14.92 4.37 -9.10
#